data_AF-A0A3M1AJ00-F1
#
_entry.id   AF-A0A3M1AJ00-F1
#
_cell.length_a   1.000
_cell.length_b   1.000
_cell.length_c   1.000
_cell.angle_alpha   90.00
_cell.angle_beta   90.00
_cell.angle_gamma   90.00
#
_symmetry.space_group_name_H-M   'P 1'
#
loop_
_entity.id
_entity.type
_entity.pdbx_description
1 polymer ?
#
loop_
_entity_poly.entity_id
_entity_poly.type
_entity_poly.pdbx_seq_one_letter_code
_entity_poly.pdbx_strand_id
1 'polypeptide(L)'
;MFYYLFYPLSKYVSGLNLFQYISFRAASAAITALLISFIIGPWIIRKLQQLHIGEEIRKEGPETHLKKAGTPTMGGIIILSSVIIPTLLWAKVMNTYVLLILLATVW
;
A
#
# COMPACT_ATOMS: atom_id res chain seq x y z
N MET A 1 -12.68 -5.87 -3.74
CA MET A 1 -13.40 -6.95 -3.02
C MET A 1 -14.74 -6.47 -2.46
N PHE A 2 -14.75 -5.40 -1.65
CA PHE A 2 -15.95 -4.89 -0.97
C PHE A 2 -17.09 -4.51 -1.91
N TYR A 3 -16.77 -4.00 -3.11
CA TYR A 3 -17.78 -3.79 -4.14
C TYR A 3 -18.61 -5.05 -4.43
N TYR A 4 -17.96 -6.19 -4.64
CA TYR A 4 -18.66 -7.44 -4.98
C TYR A 4 -19.42 -8.05 -3.80
N LEU A 5 -18.91 -7.85 -2.58
CA LEU A 5 -19.55 -8.35 -1.36
C LEU A 5 -20.82 -7.56 -1.00
N PHE A 6 -20.76 -6.22 -1.07
CA PHE A 6 -21.84 -5.36 -0.63
C PHE A 6 -22.87 -5.02 -1.73
N TYR A 7 -22.52 -5.21 -3.01
CA TYR A 7 -23.46 -5.01 -4.12
C TYR A 7 -24.75 -5.85 -4.02
N PRO A 8 -24.72 -7.18 -3.82
CA PRO A 8 -25.96 -7.96 -3.71
C PRO A 8 -26.75 -7.64 -2.43
N LEU A 9 -26.05 -7.23 -1.36
CA LEU A 9 -26.65 -6.88 -0.08
C LEU A 9 -27.30 -5.49 -0.07
N SER A 10 -26.93 -4.61 -1.01
CA SER A 10 -27.50 -3.27 -1.08
C SER A 10 -28.98 -3.25 -1.48
N LYS A 11 -29.49 -4.37 -2.02
CA LYS A 11 -30.92 -4.60 -2.25
C LYS A 11 -31.72 -4.67 -0.94
N TYR A 12 -31.09 -5.10 0.15
CA TYR A 12 -31.73 -5.26 1.47
C TYR A 12 -31.41 -4.10 2.41
N VAL A 13 -30.23 -3.48 2.28
CA VAL A 13 -29.78 -2.37 3.14
C VAL A 13 -29.35 -1.19 2.26
N SER A 14 -30.17 -0.13 2.26
CA SER A 14 -29.95 1.07 1.43
C SER A 14 -28.58 1.73 1.65
N GLY A 15 -28.06 1.71 2.89
CA GLY A 15 -26.75 2.28 3.22
C GLY A 15 -25.56 1.63 2.50
N LEU A 16 -25.70 0.37 2.03
CA LEU A 16 -24.64 -0.32 1.32
C LEU A 16 -24.47 0.14 -0.14
N ASN A 17 -25.40 0.96 -0.66
CA ASN A 17 -25.23 1.61 -1.96
C ASN A 17 -24.01 2.55 -1.99
N LEU A 18 -23.53 3.02 -0.83
CA LEU A 18 -22.31 3.83 -0.73
C LEU A 18 -21.09 3.15 -1.39
N PHE A 19 -21.00 1.82 -1.28
CA PHE A 19 -19.91 1.03 -1.87
C PHE A 19 -19.98 0.94 -3.39
N GLN A 20 -21.02 1.48 -4.05
CA GLN A 20 -21.11 1.52 -5.51
C GLN A 20 -20.49 2.80 -6.09
N TYR A 21 -20.45 3.89 -5.32
CA TYR A 21 -19.91 5.17 -5.77
C TYR A 21 -18.38 5.12 -5.87
N ILE A 22 -17.86 5.56 -7.01
CA ILE A 22 -16.41 5.58 -7.25
C ILE A 22 -15.68 6.52 -6.29
N SER A 23 -16.25 7.70 -6.00
CA SER A 23 -15.66 8.69 -5.09
C SER A 23 -15.50 8.14 -3.68
N PHE A 24 -16.50 7.43 -3.15
CA PHE A 24 -16.44 6.81 -1.83
C PHE A 24 -15.33 5.74 -1.77
N ARG A 25 -15.27 4.88 -2.80
CA ARG A 25 -14.26 3.81 -2.88
C ARG A 25 -12.85 4.36 -3.05
N ALA A 26 -12.69 5.44 -3.81
CA ALA A 26 -11.39 6.10 -3.99
C ALA A 26 -10.92 6.76 -2.70
N ALA A 27 -11.80 7.52 -2.02
CA ALA A 27 -11.48 8.16 -0.75
C ALA A 27 -11.13 7.13 0.34
N SER A 28 -11.94 6.08 0.47
CA SER A 28 -11.68 5.00 1.44
C SER A 28 -10.41 4.20 1.12
N ALA A 29 -10.09 3.97 -0.17
CA ALA A 29 -8.82 3.38 -0.57
C ALA A 29 -7.63 4.25 -0.17
N ALA A 30 -7.70 5.58 -0.39
CA ALA A 30 -6.64 6.50 0.01
C ALA A 30 -6.45 6.55 1.53
N ILE A 31 -7.54 6.61 2.29
CA ILE A 31 -7.49 6.56 3.76
C ILE A 31 -6.87 5.23 4.22
N THR A 32 -7.28 4.11 3.63
CA THR A 32 -6.74 2.78 3.98
C THR A 32 -5.25 2.70 3.64
N ALA A 33 -4.81 3.25 2.50
CA ALA A 33 -3.40 3.32 2.11
C ALA A 33 -2.57 4.10 3.13
N LEU A 34 -3.07 5.26 3.56
CA LEU A 34 -2.42 6.09 4.57
C LEU A 34 -2.29 5.34 5.90
N LEU A 35 -3.37 4.70 6.35
CA LEU A 35 -3.37 3.93 7.60
C LEU A 35 -2.39 2.76 7.54
N ILE A 36 -2.34 2.03 6.43
CA ILE A 36 -1.36 0.96 6.22
C ILE A 36 0.06 1.52 6.29
N SER A 37 0.35 2.60 5.59
CA SER A 37 1.68 3.22 5.59
C SER A 37 2.12 3.64 7.00
N PHE A 38 1.24 4.28 7.77
CA PHE A 38 1.58 4.78 9.11
C PHE A 38 1.64 3.69 10.18
N ILE A 39 0.77 2.67 10.12
CA ILE A 39 0.71 1.62 11.14
C ILE A 39 1.72 0.51 10.83
N ILE A 40 1.78 0.05 9.58
CA ILE A 40 2.61 -1.09 9.17
C ILE A 40 4.01 -0.63 8.78
N GLY A 41 4.17 0.61 8.28
CA GLY A 41 5.46 1.16 7.87
C GLY A 41 6.56 1.06 8.94
N PRO A 42 6.34 1.55 10.18
CA PRO A 42 7.34 1.46 11.26
C PRO A 42 7.74 0.02 11.59
N TRP A 43 6.80 -0.93 11.51
CA TRP A 43 7.07 -2.34 11.73
C TRP A 43 7.95 -2.94 10.62
N ILE A 44 7.64 -2.62 9.35
CA ILE A 44 8.46 -3.03 8.20
C ILE A 44 9.88 -2.43 8.31
N ILE A 45 10.00 -1.15 8.66
CA ILE A 45 11.29 -0.47 8.85
C ILE A 45 12.15 -1.20 9.88
N ARG A 46 11.58 -1.51 11.06
CA ARG A 46 12.29 -2.25 12.12
C ARG A 46 12.72 -3.65 11.64
N LYS A 47 11.86 -4.34 10.91
CA LYS A 47 12.18 -5.66 10.33
C LYS A 47 13.31 -5.59 9.31
N LEU A 48 13.30 -4.61 8.41
CA LEU A 48 14.36 -4.42 7.41
C LEU A 48 15.70 -4.08 8.07
N GLN A 49 15.69 -3.25 9.12
CA GLN A 49 16.88 -2.94 9.92
C GLN A 49 17.45 -4.19 10.62
N GLN A 50 16.59 -5.05 11.19
CA GLN A 50 17.01 -6.33 11.80
C GLN A 50 17.64 -7.30 10.81
N LEU A 51 17.17 -7.29 9.56
CA LEU A 51 17.70 -8.13 8.49
C LEU A 51 19.03 -7.61 7.92
N HIS A 52 19.60 -6.52 8.46
CA HIS A 52 20.81 -5.86 7.97
C HIS A 52 20.73 -5.48 6.47
N ILE A 53 19.51 -5.27 5.96
CA ILE A 53 19.26 -4.72 4.62
C ILE A 53 19.42 -3.20 4.72
N GLY A 54 20.63 -2.76 5.03
CA GLY A 54 21.04 -1.36 5.04
C GLY A 54 22.18 -1.19 4.04
N GLU A 55 22.28 -0.02 3.43
CA GLU A 55 23.44 0.33 2.61
C GLU A 55 24.73 0.24 3.44
N GLU A 56 25.65 -0.63 3.05
CA GLU A 56 27.03 -0.57 3.53
C GLU A 56 27.68 0.69 2.95
N ILE A 57 27.80 1.74 3.78
CA ILE A 57 28.46 2.97 3.37
C ILE A 57 29.97 2.77 3.47
N ARG A 58 30.67 2.86 2.33
CA ARG A 58 32.14 2.85 2.30
C ARG A 58 32.69 3.97 3.20
N LYS A 59 33.62 3.61 4.09
CA LYS A 59 34.26 4.51 5.07
C LYS A 59 35.08 5.66 4.44
N GLU A 60 35.28 5.66 3.12
CA GLU A 60 36.07 6.65 2.39
C GLU A 60 35.24 7.87 1.89
N GLY A 61 33.93 7.92 2.19
CA GLY A 61 33.04 9.01 1.76
C GLY A 61 33.03 10.24 2.67
N PRO A 62 32.52 11.40 2.20
CA PRO A 62 32.40 12.62 3.01
C PRO A 62 31.52 12.41 4.27
N GLU A 63 31.84 13.09 5.38
CA GLU A 63 31.15 12.89 6.68
C GLU A 63 29.62 13.06 6.63
N THR A 64 29.11 13.88 5.70
CA THR A 64 27.68 14.06 5.45
C THR A 64 26.98 12.81 4.89
N HIS A 65 27.70 11.92 4.21
CA HIS A 65 27.18 10.64 3.73
C HIS A 65 27.11 9.59 4.84
N LEU A 66 27.94 9.69 5.88
CA LEU A 66 27.89 8.79 7.04
C LEU A 66 26.60 8.93 7.86
N LYS A 67 25.93 10.10 7.82
CA LYS A 67 24.62 10.31 8.48
C LYS A 67 23.46 9.49 7.88
N LYS A 68 23.61 8.97 6.66
CA LYS A 68 22.64 8.08 6.02
C LYS A 68 22.91 6.59 6.32
N ALA A 69 23.97 6.29 7.07
CA ALA A 69 24.31 4.91 7.44
C ALA A 69 23.17 4.31 8.27
N GLY A 70 22.60 3.20 7.80
CA GLY A 70 21.53 2.49 8.49
C GLY A 70 20.10 2.91 8.14
N THR A 71 19.88 3.79 7.16
CA THR A 71 18.54 3.91 6.55
C THR A 71 18.24 2.64 5.76
N PRO A 72 17.16 1.90 6.08
CA PRO A 72 16.87 0.64 5.42
C PRO A 72 16.60 0.87 3.93
N THR A 73 17.31 0.16 3.08
CA THR A 73 17.05 0.11 1.65
C THR A 73 15.93 -0.90 1.43
N MET A 74 14.75 -0.41 0.98
CA MET A 74 13.52 -1.14 0.53
C MET A 74 12.21 -0.47 0.98
N GLY A 75 12.15 0.87 1.07
CA GLY A 75 10.89 1.60 1.31
C GLY A 75 9.77 1.30 0.30
N GLY A 76 10.15 0.81 -0.90
CA GLY A 76 9.20 0.34 -1.92
C GLY A 76 8.24 -0.74 -1.43
N ILE A 77 8.63 -1.61 -0.48
CA ILE A 77 7.73 -2.63 0.08
C ILE A 77 6.55 -1.98 0.83
N ILE A 78 6.82 -0.87 1.53
CA ILE A 78 5.78 -0.11 2.25
C ILE A 78 4.83 0.53 1.23
N ILE A 79 5.38 1.09 0.15
CA ILE A 79 4.57 1.69 -0.93
C ILE A 79 3.71 0.63 -1.62
N LEU A 80 4.31 -0.49 -2.04
CA LEU A 80 3.62 -1.58 -2.72
C LEU A 80 2.50 -2.16 -1.86
N SER A 81 2.76 -2.45 -0.59
CA SER A 81 1.72 -2.92 0.34
C SER A 81 0.61 -1.88 0.53
N SER A 82 0.96 -0.59 0.65
CA SER A 82 0.00 0.51 0.79
C SER A 82 -0.81 0.79 -0.47
N VAL A 83 -0.39 0.32 -1.64
CA VAL A 83 -1.14 0.46 -2.90
C VAL A 83 -1.95 -0.80 -3.21
N ILE A 84 -1.34 -1.98 -3.08
CA ILE A 84 -1.94 -3.26 -3.47
C ILE A 84 -3.11 -3.61 -2.55
N ILE A 85 -2.94 -3.51 -1.23
CA ILE A 85 -3.97 -3.93 -0.27
C ILE A 85 -5.25 -3.08 -0.43
N PRO A 86 -5.20 -1.73 -0.43
CA PRO A 86 -6.40 -0.93 -0.62
C PRO A 86 -7.02 -1.12 -2.00
N THR A 87 -6.21 -1.26 -3.05
CA THR A 87 -6.73 -1.53 -4.40
C THR A 87 -7.50 -2.86 -4.43
N LEU A 88 -6.97 -3.93 -3.83
CA LEU A 88 -7.67 -5.21 -3.77
C LEU A 88 -8.98 -5.12 -2.97
N LEU A 89 -8.99 -4.37 -1.87
CA LEU A 89 -10.18 -4.20 -1.04
C LEU A 89 -11.27 -3.37 -1.73
N TRP A 90 -10.91 -2.20 -2.26
CA TRP A 90 -11.88 -1.20 -2.71
C TRP A 90 -12.12 -1.18 -4.22
N ALA A 91 -11.15 -1.58 -5.06
CA ALA A 91 -11.28 -1.55 -6.52
C ALA A 91 -12.15 -2.70 -7.06
N LYS A 92 -12.57 -2.56 -8.33
CA LYS A 92 -13.30 -3.61 -9.06
C LYS A 92 -12.24 -4.53 -9.65
N VAL A 93 -11.78 -5.50 -8.87
CA VAL A 93 -10.64 -6.36 -9.23
C VAL A 93 -10.88 -7.16 -10.51
N MET A 94 -12.13 -7.45 -10.89
CA MET A 94 -12.43 -8.12 -12.17
C MET A 94 -12.36 -7.17 -13.39
N ASN A 95 -12.08 -5.88 -13.18
CA ASN A 95 -11.87 -4.95 -14.28
C ASN A 95 -10.46 -5.16 -14.86
N THR A 96 -10.39 -5.46 -16.17
CA THR A 96 -9.13 -5.66 -16.90
C THR A 96 -8.14 -4.52 -16.69
N TYR A 97 -8.59 -3.26 -16.68
CA TYR A 97 -7.70 -2.11 -16.45
C TYR A 97 -7.07 -2.13 -15.04
N VAL A 98 -7.83 -2.54 -14.02
CA VAL A 98 -7.32 -2.65 -12.65
C VAL A 98 -6.32 -3.79 -12.54
N LEU A 99 -6.58 -4.92 -13.20
CA LEU A 99 -5.67 -6.07 -13.22
C LEU A 99 -4.36 -5.72 -13.93
N LEU A 100 -4.42 -5.02 -15.07
CA LEU A 100 -3.23 -4.59 -15.81
C LEU A 100 -2.36 -3.65 -14.95
N ILE A 101 -2.98 -2.67 -14.28
CA ILE A 101 -2.24 -1.75 -13.40
C ILE A 101 -1.65 -2.50 -12.20
N LEU A 102 -2.40 -3.42 -11.58
CA LEU A 102 -1.89 -4.23 -10.47
C LEU A 102 -0.69 -5.08 -10.90
N LEU A 103 -0.77 -5.73 -12.06
CA LEU A 103 0.32 -6.53 -12.60
C LEU A 103 1.55 -5.67 -12.87
N ALA A 104 1.37 -4.52 -13.53
CA ALA A 104 2.45 -3.57 -13.80
C ALA A 104 3.07 -2.95 -12.53
N THR A 105 2.32 -2.89 -11.43
CA THR A 105 2.82 -2.39 -10.14
C THR A 105 3.68 -3.44 -9.42
N VAL A 106 3.43 -4.72 -9.67
CA VAL A 106 4.13 -5.85 -9.02
C VAL A 106 5.34 -6.34 -9.83
N TRP A 107 5.29 -6.19 -11.16
CA TRP A 107 6.35 -6.58 -12.11
C TRP A 107 7.55 -5.65 -12.04
#